data_AF-K7WR36-F1
#
_entry.id   AF-K7WR36-F1
#
_cell.length_a   1.000
_cell.length_b   1.000
_cell.length_c   1.000
_cell.angle_alpha   90.00
_cell.angle_beta   90.00
_cell.angle_gamma   90.00
#
_symmetry.space_group_name_H-M   'P 1'
#
loop_
_entity.id
_entity.type
_entity.pdbx_description
1 polymer ?
#
loop_
_entity_poly.entity_id
_entity_poly.type
_entity_poly.pdbx_seq_one_letter_code
_entity_poly.pdbx_strand_id
1 'polypeptide(L)'
;MKASAKFDFEDEKFNAPPSQVIPWGLMINPRYGTDGLQSYGLAISRDNAQSVGFEADDNWQQVEHEFSSGEVETIFITTTPKLVIVRRGPLSVQDRETKIRLGTYKDYKEEFLADKLKFKIYTRHLIFLVGEDKKFLHQSPLQLTLSGSPGASFGKNYAEYQQGRITGGFAGELEKAYAGFQKKPLTPKGPLFHAHGIFCPIIEPEERGIEPNIALVASTVDYKHPTISTLIDYMIASDSPESAIICKTFEEYKEFGKEVIKPEAPKVETSGVTSSYVYADDDEFSYPPY
;
A
#
# COMPACT_ATOMS: atom_id res chain seq x y z
N MET A 1 -32.92 51.01 8.74
CA MET A 1 -31.50 50.69 8.55
C MET A 1 -31.41 49.23 8.13
N LYS A 2 -30.86 48.91 6.95
CA LYS A 2 -30.64 47.51 6.56
C LYS A 2 -29.48 46.96 7.39
N ALA A 3 -29.70 45.84 8.08
CA ALA A 3 -28.67 45.16 8.82
C ALA A 3 -27.49 44.86 7.88
N SER A 4 -26.31 45.39 8.20
CA SER A 4 -25.07 45.05 7.51
C SER A 4 -24.79 43.58 7.80
N ALA A 5 -24.80 42.75 6.77
CA ALA A 5 -24.37 41.36 6.88
C ALA A 5 -22.90 41.34 7.33
N LYS A 6 -22.60 40.56 8.37
CA LYS A 6 -21.23 40.31 8.81
C LYS A 6 -20.68 39.10 8.06
N PHE A 7 -19.61 39.32 7.31
CA PHE A 7 -18.90 38.30 6.53
C PHE A 7 -17.58 37.98 7.24
N ASP A 8 -17.67 37.47 8.46
CA ASP A 8 -16.51 37.08 9.26
C ASP A 8 -16.30 35.56 9.12
N PHE A 9 -15.37 35.19 8.25
CA PHE A 9 -14.99 33.80 7.95
C PHE A 9 -13.67 33.40 8.63
N GLU A 10 -13.12 34.24 9.52
CA GLU A 10 -11.86 33.98 10.21
C GLU A 10 -12.04 33.07 11.45
N ASP A 11 -13.28 32.71 11.79
CA ASP A 11 -13.59 31.72 12.83
C ASP A 11 -13.09 30.33 12.40
N GLU A 12 -12.37 29.65 13.28
CA GLU A 12 -11.77 28.32 13.05
C GLU A 12 -12.75 27.28 12.49
N LYS A 13 -14.06 27.41 12.76
CA LYS A 13 -15.08 26.51 12.20
C LYS A 13 -15.24 26.63 10.67
N PHE A 14 -14.80 27.73 10.07
CA PHE A 14 -14.80 27.96 8.62
C PHE A 14 -13.46 27.61 7.98
N ASN A 15 -12.40 27.43 8.78
CA ASN A 15 -11.14 26.91 8.28
C ASN A 15 -11.33 25.46 7.84
N ALA A 16 -10.74 25.11 6.70
CA ALA A 16 -10.66 23.71 6.31
C ALA A 16 -9.94 22.95 7.44
N PRO A 17 -10.45 21.80 7.89
CA PRO A 17 -9.72 20.98 8.85
C PRO A 17 -8.34 20.70 8.25
N PRO A 18 -7.27 20.70 9.08
CA PRO A 18 -5.95 20.35 8.59
C PRO A 18 -6.06 19.00 7.87
N SER A 19 -5.46 18.90 6.69
CA SER A 19 -5.44 17.65 5.92
C SER A 19 -4.98 16.53 6.85
N GLN A 20 -5.84 15.57 7.15
CA GLN A 20 -5.52 14.51 8.09
C GLN A 20 -4.41 13.66 7.47
N VAL A 21 -3.17 13.90 7.90
CA VAL A 21 -2.01 13.12 7.46
C VAL A 21 -2.12 11.77 8.14
N ILE A 22 -2.46 10.74 7.36
CA ILE A 22 -2.46 9.37 7.84
C ILE A 22 -0.99 8.98 8.07
N PRO A 23 -0.61 8.53 9.28
CA PRO A 23 0.74 8.04 9.53
C PRO A 23 1.09 6.91 8.55
N TRP A 24 2.33 6.87 8.08
CA TRP A 24 2.71 6.00 6.97
C TRP A 24 3.66 4.87 7.40
N GLY A 25 3.44 3.72 6.77
CA GLY A 25 4.41 2.62 6.73
C GLY A 25 5.28 2.73 5.48
N LEU A 26 6.45 2.10 5.52
CA LEU A 26 7.45 2.11 4.46
C LEU A 26 7.86 0.68 4.10
N MET A 27 8.23 0.45 2.85
CA MET A 27 8.98 -0.74 2.46
C MET A 27 10.42 -0.32 2.20
N ILE A 28 11.34 -0.79 3.05
CA ILE A 28 12.77 -0.47 2.96
C ILE A 28 13.45 -1.52 2.11
N ASN A 29 14.07 -1.07 1.02
CA ASN A 29 14.89 -1.92 0.17
C ASN A 29 16.24 -2.19 0.84
N PRO A 30 16.77 -3.40 0.68
CA PRO A 30 18.09 -3.77 1.18
C PRO A 30 19.19 -2.95 0.49
N ARG A 31 20.26 -2.67 1.25
CA ARG A 31 21.47 -2.00 0.77
C ARG A 31 22.70 -2.69 1.34
N TYR A 32 23.78 -2.70 0.58
CA TYR A 32 25.08 -3.13 1.11
C TYR A 32 25.70 -1.97 1.90
N GLY A 33 25.89 -2.19 3.19
CA GLY A 33 26.69 -1.34 4.07
C GLY A 33 28.11 -1.89 4.28
N THR A 34 28.87 -1.25 5.15
CA THR A 34 30.24 -1.67 5.54
C THR A 34 30.28 -3.06 6.16
N ASP A 35 29.24 -3.43 6.89
CA ASP A 35 29.14 -4.68 7.65
C ASP A 35 28.27 -5.75 6.96
N GLY A 36 27.99 -5.57 5.66
CA GLY A 36 27.16 -6.46 4.86
C GLY A 36 25.78 -5.89 4.55
N LEU A 37 24.79 -6.77 4.40
CA LEU A 37 23.44 -6.37 4.02
C LEU A 37 22.74 -5.66 5.19
N GLN A 38 22.29 -4.42 4.98
CA GLN A 38 21.48 -3.67 5.94
C GLN A 38 20.07 -4.24 6.05
N SER A 39 19.39 -3.96 7.17
CA SER A 39 18.01 -4.37 7.42
C SER A 39 17.06 -3.86 6.33
N TYR A 40 16.09 -4.71 5.98
CA TYR A 40 15.11 -4.48 4.93
C TYR A 40 13.75 -5.04 5.34
N GLY A 41 12.70 -4.65 4.63
CA GLY A 41 11.34 -5.12 4.88
C GLY A 41 10.33 -4.01 5.17
N LEU A 42 9.20 -4.39 5.76
CA LEU A 42 8.17 -3.44 6.15
C LEU A 42 8.64 -2.70 7.41
N ALA A 43 8.55 -1.38 7.38
CA ALA A 43 9.01 -0.51 8.45
C ALA A 43 7.98 0.55 8.85
N ILE A 44 8.08 1.01 10.09
CA ILE A 44 7.41 2.19 10.62
C ILE A 44 8.43 3.03 11.38
N SER A 45 8.42 4.33 11.13
CA SER A 45 9.31 5.26 11.83
C SER A 45 8.90 5.40 13.30
N ARG A 46 9.82 5.81 14.18
CA ARG A 46 9.50 5.96 15.61
C ARG A 46 8.39 6.99 15.83
N ASP A 47 8.41 8.10 15.11
CA ASP A 47 7.39 9.14 15.24
C ASP A 47 6.01 8.64 14.79
N ASN A 48 5.94 7.93 13.66
CA ASN A 48 4.69 7.33 13.19
C ASN A 48 4.20 6.25 14.15
N ALA A 49 5.10 5.39 14.66
CA ALA A 49 4.78 4.37 15.65
C ALA A 49 4.17 4.98 16.91
N GLN A 50 4.78 6.03 17.46
CA GLN A 50 4.24 6.75 18.62
C GLN A 50 2.87 7.38 18.33
N SER A 51 2.69 7.97 17.14
CA SER A 51 1.45 8.65 16.76
C SER A 51 0.23 7.71 16.67
N VAL A 52 0.45 6.43 16.36
CA VAL A 52 -0.61 5.41 16.27
C VAL A 52 -0.70 4.50 17.49
N GLY A 53 0.15 4.72 18.51
CA GLY A 53 0.26 3.84 19.67
C GLY A 53 0.73 2.44 19.29
N PHE A 54 1.73 2.34 18.42
CA PHE A 54 2.31 1.07 17.99
C PHE A 54 3.10 0.38 19.11
N GLU A 55 2.76 -0.87 19.38
CA GLU A 55 3.45 -1.76 20.32
C GLU A 55 4.11 -2.89 19.53
N ALA A 56 5.43 -2.84 19.42
CA ALA A 56 6.22 -3.88 18.75
C ALA A 56 6.16 -5.20 19.53
N ASP A 57 5.87 -6.30 18.84
CA ASP A 57 6.06 -7.66 19.35
C ASP A 57 7.46 -8.20 18.97
N ASP A 58 7.74 -9.45 19.32
CA ASP A 58 9.05 -10.10 19.10
C ASP A 58 9.44 -10.22 17.61
N ASN A 59 8.50 -10.04 16.67
CA ASN A 59 8.73 -10.09 15.22
C ASN A 59 9.26 -8.75 14.66
N TRP A 60 9.27 -7.69 15.47
CA TRP A 60 9.76 -6.36 15.08
C TRP A 60 11.11 -6.05 15.69
N GLN A 61 12.03 -5.58 14.86
CA GLN A 61 13.36 -5.16 15.28
C GLN A 61 13.44 -3.63 15.27
N GLN A 62 14.04 -3.06 16.30
CA GLN A 62 14.36 -1.65 16.34
C GLN A 62 15.78 -1.43 15.83
N VAL A 63 15.93 -0.63 14.77
CA VAL A 63 17.24 -0.38 14.12
C VAL A 63 17.39 1.10 13.77
N GLU A 64 18.63 1.58 13.67
CA GLU A 64 18.93 2.87 13.05
C GLU A 64 19.01 2.68 11.53
N HIS A 65 18.35 3.56 10.78
CA HIS A 65 18.31 3.52 9.32
C HIS A 65 18.65 4.89 8.73
N GLU A 66 19.57 4.90 7.77
CA GLU A 66 19.93 6.09 7.00
C GLU A 66 19.11 6.16 5.69
N PHE A 67 18.19 7.13 5.64
CA PHE A 67 17.40 7.39 4.45
C PHE A 67 18.25 7.98 3.32
N SER A 68 17.71 7.99 2.10
CA SER A 68 18.41 8.59 0.94
C SER A 68 18.65 10.10 1.07
N SER A 69 18.00 10.77 2.02
CA SER A 69 18.27 12.16 2.39
C SER A 69 19.55 12.32 3.21
N GLY A 70 20.15 11.23 3.70
CA GLY A 70 21.22 11.23 4.70
C GLY A 70 20.72 11.37 6.14
N GLU A 71 19.40 11.41 6.34
CA GLU A 71 18.80 11.45 7.67
C GLU A 71 18.82 10.06 8.29
N VAL A 72 19.34 9.98 9.53
CA VAL A 72 19.36 8.75 10.32
C VAL A 72 18.21 8.79 11.31
N GLU A 73 17.32 7.81 11.23
CA GLU A 73 16.18 7.67 12.13
C GLU A 73 16.13 6.27 12.73
N THR A 74 15.63 6.18 13.96
CA THR A 74 15.27 4.88 14.53
C THR A 74 13.93 4.42 14.00
N ILE A 75 13.88 3.20 13.47
CA ILE A 75 12.69 2.59 12.89
C ILE A 75 12.41 1.22 13.52
N PHE A 76 11.15 0.78 13.45
CA PHE A 76 10.78 -0.61 13.65
C PHE A 76 10.65 -1.29 12.29
N ILE A 77 11.27 -2.47 12.11
CA ILE A 77 11.30 -3.18 10.84
C ILE A 77 11.06 -4.68 11.01
N THR A 78 10.43 -5.30 10.02
CA THR A 78 10.22 -6.76 9.95
C THR A 78 10.20 -7.26 8.50
N THR A 79 10.67 -8.49 8.29
CA THR A 79 10.62 -9.20 7.00
C THR A 79 9.40 -10.11 6.87
N THR A 80 8.68 -10.36 7.97
CA THR A 80 7.51 -11.25 8.02
C THR A 80 6.33 -10.57 8.72
N PRO A 81 5.85 -9.42 8.22
CA PRO A 81 4.74 -8.72 8.85
C PRO A 81 3.45 -9.54 8.73
N LYS A 82 2.54 -9.35 9.68
CA LYS A 82 1.13 -9.76 9.54
C LYS A 82 0.30 -8.50 9.46
N LEU A 83 -0.55 -8.40 8.44
CA LEU A 83 -1.32 -7.19 8.21
C LEU A 83 -2.71 -7.50 7.65
N VAL A 84 -3.69 -6.68 8.01
CA VAL A 84 -4.97 -6.61 7.32
C VAL A 84 -4.97 -5.42 6.37
N ILE A 85 -5.51 -5.59 5.16
CA ILE A 85 -5.64 -4.51 4.18
C ILE A 85 -7.10 -4.06 4.14
N VAL A 86 -7.39 -2.96 4.83
CA VAL A 86 -8.75 -2.42 4.94
C VAL A 86 -9.20 -1.76 3.65
N ARG A 87 -8.34 -0.94 3.05
CA ARG A 87 -8.60 -0.28 1.76
C ARG A 87 -7.37 -0.35 0.87
N ARG A 88 -7.63 -0.43 -0.43
CA ARG A 88 -6.60 -0.36 -1.48
C ARG A 88 -7.00 0.75 -2.45
N GLY A 89 -6.08 1.68 -2.68
CA GLY A 89 -6.23 2.72 -3.70
C GLY A 89 -5.97 2.18 -5.11
N PRO A 90 -6.29 2.94 -6.15
CA PRO A 90 -6.00 2.54 -7.53
C PRO A 90 -4.49 2.57 -7.79
N LEU A 91 -4.05 1.81 -8.81
CA LEU A 91 -2.71 1.98 -9.37
C LEU A 91 -2.63 3.39 -9.96
N SER A 92 -1.78 4.23 -9.37
CA SER A 92 -1.70 5.66 -9.64
C SER A 92 -0.38 6.02 -10.30
N VAL A 93 -0.41 7.02 -11.17
CA VAL A 93 0.78 7.56 -11.84
C VAL A 93 1.17 8.87 -11.15
N GLN A 94 2.46 9.01 -10.86
CA GLN A 94 3.06 10.22 -10.30
C GLN A 94 4.30 10.59 -11.09
N ASP A 95 4.47 11.89 -11.32
CA ASP A 95 5.70 12.46 -11.86
C ASP A 95 6.82 12.36 -10.80
N ARG A 96 7.98 11.82 -11.20
CA ARG A 96 9.08 11.54 -10.27
C ARG A 96 9.76 12.80 -9.75
N GLU A 97 9.78 13.86 -10.54
CA GLU A 97 10.45 15.12 -10.20
C GLU A 97 9.55 15.95 -9.30
N THR A 98 8.35 16.26 -9.77
CA THR A 98 7.41 17.14 -9.06
C THR A 98 6.67 16.45 -7.91
N LYS A 99 6.68 15.12 -7.87
CA LYS A 99 5.86 14.30 -6.95
C LYS A 99 4.36 14.53 -7.10
N ILE A 100 3.90 15.15 -8.17
CA ILE A 100 2.47 15.37 -8.42
C ILE A 100 1.85 14.08 -8.95
N ARG A 101 0.71 13.68 -8.37
CA ARG A 101 -0.11 12.59 -8.88
C ARG A 101 -0.88 13.07 -10.12
N LEU A 102 -0.74 12.35 -11.22
CA LEU A 102 -1.40 12.66 -12.49
C LEU A 102 -2.78 12.02 -12.61
N GLY A 103 -2.95 10.81 -12.08
CA GLY A 103 -4.20 10.06 -12.20
C GLY A 103 -4.00 8.58 -11.96
N THR A 104 -4.92 7.77 -12.48
CA THR A 104 -4.78 6.31 -12.47
C THR A 104 -3.92 5.84 -13.64
N TYR A 105 -3.28 4.69 -13.50
CA TYR A 105 -2.52 4.06 -14.58
C TYR A 105 -3.39 3.74 -15.80
N LYS A 106 -4.67 3.43 -15.59
CA LYS A 106 -5.61 3.21 -16.69
C LYS A 106 -5.76 4.45 -17.57
N ASP A 107 -5.81 5.63 -16.95
CA ASP A 107 -6.04 6.90 -17.64
C ASP A 107 -4.75 7.44 -18.29
N TYR A 108 -3.59 7.14 -17.70
CA TYR A 108 -2.27 7.65 -18.13
C TYR A 108 -1.35 6.55 -18.65
N LYS A 109 -1.92 5.47 -19.22
CA LYS A 109 -1.15 4.31 -19.68
C LYS A 109 -0.17 4.71 -20.78
N GLU A 110 -0.65 5.49 -21.76
CA GLU A 110 0.14 5.88 -22.93
C GLU A 110 1.29 6.80 -22.54
N GLU A 111 1.03 7.81 -21.69
CA GLU A 111 2.04 8.73 -21.17
C GLU A 111 3.08 8.00 -20.32
N PHE A 112 2.64 7.05 -19.47
CA PHE A 112 3.57 6.23 -18.70
C PHE A 112 4.47 5.38 -19.60
N LEU A 113 3.91 4.75 -20.64
CA LEU A 113 4.69 3.91 -21.56
C LEU A 113 5.64 4.74 -22.43
N ALA A 114 5.24 5.97 -22.80
CA ALA A 114 6.08 6.90 -23.54
C ALA A 114 7.28 7.41 -22.73
N ASP A 115 7.14 7.60 -21.42
CA ASP A 115 8.21 8.07 -20.55
C ASP A 115 8.23 7.40 -19.16
N LYS A 116 8.66 6.14 -19.14
CA LYS A 116 8.79 5.32 -17.91
C LYS A 116 9.81 5.88 -16.92
N LEU A 117 10.73 6.76 -17.37
CA LEU A 117 11.74 7.37 -16.51
C LEU A 117 11.19 8.59 -15.78
N LYS A 118 10.38 9.41 -16.46
CA LYS A 118 9.71 10.56 -15.85
C LYS A 118 8.64 10.15 -14.85
N PHE A 119 7.91 9.06 -15.14
CA PHE A 119 6.79 8.64 -14.32
C PHE A 119 7.12 7.45 -13.41
N LYS A 120 6.39 7.34 -12.30
CA LYS A 120 6.36 6.14 -11.47
C LYS A 120 4.92 5.76 -11.16
N ILE A 121 4.69 4.46 -11.08
CA ILE A 121 3.43 3.89 -10.61
C ILE A 121 3.53 3.51 -9.14
N TYR A 122 2.43 3.69 -8.41
CA TYR A 122 2.32 3.29 -7.01
C TYR A 122 0.89 2.90 -6.64
N THR A 123 0.77 2.16 -5.55
CA THR A 123 -0.52 1.83 -4.91
C THR A 123 -0.44 2.19 -3.44
N ARG A 124 -1.48 2.87 -2.93
CA ARG A 124 -1.64 3.12 -1.50
C ARG A 124 -2.53 2.04 -0.91
N HIS A 125 -2.15 1.54 0.26
CA HIS A 125 -2.91 0.60 1.06
C HIS A 125 -3.19 1.24 2.42
N LEU A 126 -4.38 1.01 2.95
CA LEU A 126 -4.73 1.35 4.31
C LEU A 126 -4.73 0.06 5.12
N ILE A 127 -3.80 -0.05 6.06
CA ILE A 127 -3.49 -1.31 6.73
C ILE A 127 -3.58 -1.20 8.26
N PHE A 128 -3.79 -2.34 8.92
CA PHE A 128 -3.38 -2.53 10.31
C PHE A 128 -2.35 -3.64 10.41
N LEU A 129 -1.35 -3.46 11.26
CA LEU A 129 -0.38 -4.47 11.67
C LEU A 129 -1.01 -5.33 12.76
N VAL A 130 -0.82 -6.63 12.64
CA VAL A 130 -1.48 -7.64 13.47
C VAL A 130 -0.42 -8.41 14.26
N GLY A 131 -0.64 -8.58 15.56
CA GLY A 131 0.21 -9.39 16.42
C GLY A 131 -0.06 -10.88 16.29
N GLU A 132 0.75 -11.71 16.94
CA GLU A 132 0.55 -13.16 17.02
C GLU A 132 -0.82 -13.56 17.59
N ASP A 133 -1.39 -12.76 18.50
CA ASP A 133 -2.70 -12.99 19.11
C ASP A 133 -3.89 -12.51 18.25
N LYS A 134 -3.62 -12.09 17.02
CA LYS A 134 -4.59 -11.52 16.06
C LYS A 134 -5.20 -10.18 16.47
N LYS A 135 -4.61 -9.48 17.45
CA LYS A 135 -4.98 -8.10 17.76
C LYS A 135 -4.17 -7.11 16.94
N PHE A 136 -4.68 -5.91 16.78
CA PHE A 136 -3.92 -4.84 16.15
C PHE A 136 -2.83 -4.33 17.08
N LEU A 137 -1.64 -4.14 16.51
CA LEU A 137 -0.49 -3.60 17.23
C LEU A 137 -0.57 -2.08 17.40
N HIS A 138 -1.60 -1.42 16.86
CA HIS A 138 -1.79 0.03 16.90
C HIS A 138 -3.28 0.41 16.76
N GLN A 139 -3.63 1.64 17.11
CA GLN A 139 -5.02 2.07 17.29
C GLN A 139 -5.68 2.68 16.06
N SER A 140 -4.89 3.25 15.15
CA SER A 140 -5.35 3.92 13.92
C SER A 140 -4.67 3.33 12.68
N PRO A 141 -5.31 3.33 11.50
CA PRO A 141 -4.74 2.68 10.32
C PRO A 141 -3.50 3.39 9.81
N LEU A 142 -2.60 2.63 9.18
CA LEU A 142 -1.40 3.14 8.52
C LEU A 142 -1.60 3.21 7.01
N GLN A 143 -1.04 4.23 6.38
CA GLN A 143 -0.95 4.30 4.92
C GLN A 143 0.37 3.65 4.45
N LEU A 144 0.29 2.56 3.71
CA LEU A 144 1.43 1.93 3.06
C LEU A 144 1.44 2.26 1.56
N THR A 145 2.41 3.07 1.12
CA THR A 145 2.58 3.38 -0.30
C THR A 145 3.67 2.49 -0.90
N LEU A 146 3.30 1.65 -1.86
CA LEU A 146 4.23 0.77 -2.55
C LEU A 146 4.37 1.17 -4.02
N SER A 147 5.59 1.19 -4.52
CA SER A 147 5.91 1.55 -5.90
C SER A 147 7.01 0.64 -6.46
N GLY A 148 7.11 0.56 -7.79
CA GLY A 148 8.14 -0.25 -8.44
C GLY A 148 8.03 -1.74 -8.11
N SER A 149 9.17 -2.44 -8.13
CA SER A 149 9.25 -3.89 -7.94
C SER A 149 8.69 -4.40 -6.61
N PRO A 150 8.93 -3.73 -5.45
CA PRO A 150 8.28 -4.11 -4.19
C PRO A 150 6.75 -4.02 -4.25
N GLY A 151 6.22 -2.99 -4.91
CA GLY A 151 4.77 -2.83 -5.07
C GLY A 151 4.15 -3.86 -6.00
N ALA A 152 4.84 -4.20 -7.09
CA ALA A 152 4.38 -5.21 -8.03
C ALA A 152 4.35 -6.61 -7.38
N SER A 153 5.42 -7.02 -6.70
CA SER A 153 5.48 -8.32 -6.01
C SER A 153 4.46 -8.41 -4.88
N PHE A 154 4.33 -7.37 -4.06
CA PHE A 154 3.31 -7.32 -2.99
C PHE A 154 1.89 -7.44 -3.56
N GLY A 155 1.57 -6.65 -4.60
CA GLY A 155 0.25 -6.64 -5.22
C GLY A 155 -0.12 -8.00 -5.82
N LYS A 156 0.82 -8.63 -6.54
CA LYS A 156 0.63 -9.95 -7.16
C LYS A 156 0.37 -11.03 -6.10
N ASN A 157 1.16 -11.05 -5.02
CA ASN A 157 1.01 -12.04 -3.95
C ASN A 157 -0.26 -11.81 -3.12
N TYR A 158 -0.69 -10.57 -2.93
CA TYR A 158 -1.94 -10.27 -2.22
C TYR A 158 -3.17 -10.71 -3.02
N ALA A 159 -3.29 -10.27 -4.28
CA ALA A 159 -4.43 -10.60 -5.12
C ALA A 159 -4.07 -10.52 -6.61
N GLU A 160 -4.18 -11.66 -7.28
CA GLU A 160 -4.03 -11.75 -8.73
C GLU A 160 -5.40 -11.64 -9.40
N TYR A 161 -5.50 -10.79 -10.42
CA TYR A 161 -6.73 -10.52 -11.14
C TYR A 161 -6.67 -10.97 -12.59
N GLN A 162 -7.75 -11.58 -13.07
CA GLN A 162 -7.96 -11.85 -14.48
C GLN A 162 -9.39 -11.43 -14.85
N GLN A 163 -9.54 -10.61 -15.89
CA GLN A 163 -10.85 -10.09 -16.33
C GLN A 163 -11.69 -9.49 -15.20
N GLY A 164 -11.03 -8.83 -14.24
CA GLY A 164 -11.69 -8.18 -13.12
C GLY A 164 -12.09 -9.07 -11.95
N ARG A 165 -11.71 -10.35 -11.97
CA ARG A 165 -11.97 -11.30 -10.87
C ARG A 165 -10.68 -11.76 -10.24
N ILE A 166 -10.72 -12.02 -8.94
CA ILE A 166 -9.59 -12.61 -8.23
C ILE A 166 -9.44 -14.06 -8.70
N THR A 167 -8.27 -14.39 -9.26
CA THR A 167 -7.93 -15.74 -9.73
C THR A 167 -6.89 -16.43 -8.87
N GLY A 168 -6.07 -15.65 -8.15
CA GLY A 168 -4.97 -16.14 -7.34
C GLY A 168 -4.53 -15.15 -6.26
N GLY A 169 -3.36 -15.42 -5.68
CA GLY A 169 -2.86 -14.71 -4.51
C GLY A 169 -3.61 -15.05 -3.22
N PHE A 170 -3.17 -14.45 -2.13
CA PHE A 170 -3.72 -14.63 -0.79
C PHE A 170 -5.25 -14.46 -0.74
N ALA A 171 -5.78 -13.41 -1.37
CA ALA A 171 -7.22 -13.15 -1.37
C ALA A 171 -8.04 -14.27 -2.03
N GLY A 172 -7.53 -14.84 -3.13
CA GLY A 172 -8.18 -15.94 -3.84
C GLY A 172 -8.10 -17.25 -3.06
N GLU A 173 -6.97 -17.52 -2.41
CA GLU A 173 -6.81 -18.67 -1.52
C GLU A 173 -7.69 -18.57 -0.28
N LEU A 174 -7.83 -17.37 0.29
CA LEU A 174 -8.70 -17.11 1.44
C LEU A 174 -10.16 -17.42 1.12
N GLU A 175 -10.66 -17.04 -0.07
CA GLU A 175 -12.02 -17.40 -0.50
C GLU A 175 -12.22 -18.91 -0.65
N LYS A 176 -11.23 -19.61 -1.24
CA LYS A 176 -11.25 -21.07 -1.40
C LYS A 176 -11.23 -21.77 -0.04
N ALA A 177 -10.36 -21.35 0.87
CA ALA A 177 -10.27 -21.86 2.23
C ALA A 177 -11.57 -21.63 3.00
N TYR A 178 -12.15 -20.44 2.91
CA TYR A 178 -13.43 -20.11 3.55
C TYR A 178 -14.60 -20.95 3.01
N ALA A 179 -14.70 -21.10 1.69
CA ALA A 179 -15.73 -21.93 1.07
C ALA A 179 -15.62 -23.41 1.50
N GLY A 180 -14.39 -23.94 1.51
CA GLY A 180 -14.10 -25.30 1.98
C GLY A 180 -14.40 -25.50 3.47
N PHE A 181 -14.01 -24.55 4.32
CA PHE A 181 -14.33 -24.55 5.76
C PHE A 181 -15.84 -24.56 6.02
N GLN A 182 -16.59 -23.77 5.25
CA GLN A 182 -18.06 -23.73 5.31
C GLN A 182 -18.74 -24.91 4.62
N LYS A 183 -17.98 -25.77 3.92
CA LYS A 183 -18.49 -26.84 3.05
C LYS A 183 -19.53 -26.33 2.03
N LYS A 184 -19.27 -25.16 1.46
CA LYS A 184 -20.12 -24.49 0.46
C LYS A 184 -19.38 -24.31 -0.86
N PRO A 185 -20.11 -24.15 -1.99
CA PRO A 185 -19.49 -23.76 -3.25
C PRO A 185 -18.71 -22.44 -3.13
N LEU A 186 -17.62 -22.33 -3.88
CA LEU A 186 -16.84 -21.10 -3.97
C LEU A 186 -17.73 -19.99 -4.54
N THR A 187 -17.86 -18.90 -3.79
CA THR A 187 -18.61 -17.70 -4.17
C THR A 187 -17.72 -16.50 -3.96
N PRO A 188 -17.57 -15.61 -4.97
CA PRO A 188 -16.77 -14.40 -4.82
C PRO A 188 -17.21 -13.58 -3.61
N LYS A 189 -16.25 -13.02 -2.88
CA LYS A 189 -16.52 -12.19 -1.72
C LYS A 189 -16.29 -10.72 -2.01
N GLY A 190 -16.97 -9.87 -1.24
CA GLY A 190 -16.83 -8.43 -1.35
C GLY A 190 -15.56 -7.93 -0.63
N PRO A 191 -15.11 -6.69 -0.90
CA PRO A 191 -13.85 -6.18 -0.35
C PRO A 191 -13.79 -6.15 1.19
N LEU A 192 -14.94 -5.99 1.87
CA LEU A 192 -14.99 -6.04 3.33
C LEU A 192 -14.63 -7.43 3.88
N PHE A 193 -14.94 -8.51 3.16
CA PHE A 193 -14.49 -9.85 3.55
C PHE A 193 -12.97 -9.96 3.45
N HIS A 194 -12.37 -9.50 2.36
CA HIS A 194 -10.91 -9.52 2.20
C HIS A 194 -10.20 -8.64 3.22
N ALA A 195 -10.84 -7.56 3.68
CA ALA A 195 -10.32 -6.72 4.77
C ALA A 195 -10.21 -7.45 6.13
N HIS A 196 -10.84 -8.61 6.30
CA HIS A 196 -10.68 -9.47 7.48
C HIS A 196 -9.57 -10.52 7.31
N GLY A 197 -9.00 -10.67 6.12
CA GLY A 197 -7.89 -11.57 5.87
C GLY A 197 -6.58 -11.01 6.43
N ILE A 198 -5.87 -11.82 7.22
CA ILE A 198 -4.54 -11.49 7.72
C ILE A 198 -3.52 -11.97 6.68
N PHE A 199 -3.02 -11.02 5.88
CA PHE A 199 -1.97 -11.27 4.91
C PHE A 199 -0.62 -11.30 5.60
N CYS A 200 0.12 -12.40 5.42
CA CYS A 200 1.42 -12.63 6.03
C CYS A 200 2.50 -12.80 4.95
N PRO A 201 2.92 -11.72 4.27
CA PRO A 201 3.97 -11.79 3.25
C PRO A 201 5.32 -12.17 3.85
N ILE A 202 6.12 -12.88 3.06
CA ILE A 202 7.52 -13.19 3.32
C ILE A 202 8.34 -12.29 2.41
N ILE A 203 9.15 -11.43 3.01
CA ILE A 203 9.95 -10.42 2.32
C ILE A 203 11.40 -10.88 2.27
N GLU A 204 11.96 -10.95 1.06
CA GLU A 204 13.36 -11.30 0.84
C GLU A 204 14.03 -10.31 -0.13
N PRO A 205 15.37 -10.18 -0.08
CA PRO A 205 16.14 -9.41 -1.05
C PRO A 205 16.14 -10.13 -2.39
N GLU A 206 15.71 -9.46 -3.44
CA GLU A 206 15.85 -9.95 -4.81
C GLU A 206 16.47 -8.90 -5.71
N GLU A 207 17.31 -9.34 -6.64
CA GLU A 207 17.78 -8.48 -7.73
C GLU A 207 16.68 -8.35 -8.77
N ARG A 208 16.23 -7.11 -9.01
CA ARG A 208 15.19 -6.80 -9.99
C ARG A 208 15.65 -5.65 -10.88
N GLY A 209 15.34 -5.75 -12.16
CA GLY A 209 15.69 -4.75 -13.16
C GLY A 209 16.22 -5.39 -14.43
N ILE A 210 16.67 -4.54 -15.35
CA ILE A 210 17.33 -4.93 -16.60
C ILE A 210 18.66 -4.19 -16.63
N GLU A 211 19.73 -4.83 -17.08
CA GLU A 211 21.05 -4.20 -17.19
C GLU A 211 20.97 -2.86 -17.94
N PRO A 212 21.66 -1.80 -17.46
CA PRO A 212 22.53 -1.75 -16.28
C PRO A 212 21.81 -1.43 -14.95
N ASN A 213 20.48 -1.32 -14.94
CA ASN A 213 19.67 -0.83 -13.81
C ASN A 213 19.12 -1.98 -12.93
N ILE A 214 19.98 -2.92 -12.55
CA ILE A 214 19.61 -3.97 -11.58
C ILE A 214 19.79 -3.39 -10.16
N ALA A 215 18.75 -3.50 -9.34
CA ALA A 215 18.77 -3.08 -7.96
C ALA A 215 18.29 -4.20 -7.04
N LEU A 216 18.87 -4.27 -5.85
CA LEU A 216 18.41 -5.15 -4.79
C LEU A 216 17.17 -4.51 -4.14
N VAL A 217 16.06 -5.25 -4.12
CA VAL A 217 14.76 -4.76 -3.64
C VAL A 217 14.17 -5.71 -2.60
N ALA A 218 13.38 -5.15 -1.69
CA ALA A 218 12.59 -5.93 -0.74
C ALA A 218 11.33 -6.44 -1.45
N SER A 219 11.41 -7.67 -1.94
CA SER A 219 10.37 -8.33 -2.70
C SER A 219 9.50 -9.19 -1.80
N THR A 220 8.18 -9.20 -2.02
CA THR A 220 7.34 -10.27 -1.48
C THR A 220 7.55 -11.52 -2.34
N VAL A 221 8.32 -12.49 -1.83
CA VAL A 221 8.65 -13.72 -2.56
C VAL A 221 7.61 -14.80 -2.37
N ASP A 222 6.93 -14.80 -1.23
CA ASP A 222 5.89 -15.75 -0.87
C ASP A 222 5.00 -15.16 0.23
N TYR A 223 4.01 -15.90 0.69
CA TYR A 223 3.17 -15.56 1.83
C TYR A 223 2.68 -16.82 2.54
N LYS A 224 2.19 -16.67 3.78
CA LYS A 224 1.57 -17.80 4.46
C LYS A 224 0.20 -18.12 3.82
N HIS A 225 0.08 -19.33 3.29
CA HIS A 225 -1.09 -19.77 2.54
C HIS A 225 -2.26 -20.19 3.45
N PRO A 226 -3.43 -19.53 3.36
CA PRO A 226 -4.62 -19.99 4.07
C PRO A 226 -5.15 -21.28 3.44
N THR A 227 -5.35 -22.29 4.29
CA THR A 227 -5.96 -23.57 3.91
C THR A 227 -7.25 -23.79 4.69
N ILE A 228 -8.01 -24.84 4.37
CA ILE A 228 -9.21 -25.20 5.13
C ILE A 228 -8.89 -25.40 6.63
N SER A 229 -7.75 -26.03 6.94
CA SER A 229 -7.31 -26.30 8.32
C SER A 229 -6.72 -25.10 9.03
N THR A 230 -6.17 -24.12 8.30
CA THR A 230 -5.45 -22.96 8.87
C THR A 230 -6.20 -21.64 8.69
N LEU A 231 -7.41 -21.66 8.16
CA LEU A 231 -8.22 -20.46 7.89
C LEU A 231 -8.37 -19.56 9.13
N ILE A 232 -8.54 -20.17 10.31
CA ILE A 232 -8.76 -19.46 11.57
C ILE A 232 -7.54 -18.61 11.97
N ASP A 233 -6.35 -19.01 11.52
CA ASP A 233 -5.10 -18.30 11.82
C ASP A 233 -4.93 -17.05 10.93
N TYR A 234 -5.54 -17.04 9.75
CA TYR A 234 -5.40 -15.98 8.74
C TYR A 234 -6.66 -15.13 8.57
N MET A 235 -7.57 -15.14 9.56
CA MET A 235 -8.81 -14.39 9.49
C MET A 235 -9.18 -13.77 10.84
N ILE A 236 -9.55 -12.49 10.80
CA ILE A 236 -10.18 -11.79 11.92
C ILE A 236 -11.63 -12.26 12.03
N ALA A 237 -12.01 -12.73 13.21
CA ALA A 237 -13.36 -13.23 13.45
C ALA A 237 -14.38 -12.08 13.37
N SER A 238 -15.53 -12.30 12.73
CA SER A 238 -16.52 -11.25 12.46
C SER A 238 -17.15 -10.65 13.73
N ASP A 239 -17.12 -11.38 14.84
CA ASP A 239 -17.64 -11.00 16.16
C ASP A 239 -16.56 -10.45 17.11
N SER A 240 -15.31 -10.30 16.64
CA SER A 240 -14.22 -9.73 17.41
C SER A 240 -14.27 -8.19 17.50
N PRO A 241 -13.65 -7.58 18.52
CA PRO A 241 -13.42 -6.13 18.56
C PRO A 241 -12.66 -5.60 17.33
N GLU A 242 -11.71 -6.37 16.82
CA GLU A 242 -10.91 -6.03 15.63
C GLU A 242 -11.79 -5.92 14.37
N SER A 243 -12.78 -6.81 14.21
CA SER A 243 -13.78 -6.72 13.14
C SER A 243 -14.57 -5.41 13.19
N ALA A 244 -14.94 -4.94 14.39
CA ALA A 244 -15.63 -3.65 14.53
C ALA A 244 -14.74 -2.48 14.08
N ILE A 245 -13.44 -2.52 14.40
CA ILE A 245 -12.47 -1.52 13.94
C ILE A 245 -12.31 -1.57 12.41
N ILE A 246 -12.19 -2.78 11.82
CA ILE A 246 -12.13 -2.96 10.36
C ILE A 246 -13.37 -2.37 9.71
N CYS A 247 -14.57 -2.73 10.17
CA CYS A 247 -15.83 -2.27 9.56
C CYS A 247 -15.99 -0.75 9.63
N LYS A 248 -15.67 -0.15 10.79
CA LYS A 248 -15.70 1.31 10.97
C LYS A 248 -14.73 2.01 10.03
N THR A 249 -13.47 1.57 10.04
CA THR A 249 -12.40 2.14 9.21
C THR A 249 -12.70 1.96 7.72
N PHE A 250 -13.24 0.80 7.34
CA PHE A 250 -13.63 0.52 5.96
C PHE A 250 -14.65 1.56 5.47
N GLU A 251 -15.70 1.85 6.24
CA GLU A 251 -16.70 2.86 5.84
C GLU A 251 -16.15 4.29 5.88
N GLU A 252 -15.42 4.64 6.93
CA GLU A 252 -14.81 5.98 7.10
C GLU A 252 -13.90 6.34 5.92
N TYR A 253 -13.15 5.36 5.41
CA TYR A 253 -12.19 5.52 4.33
C TYR A 253 -12.69 5.01 2.97
N LYS A 254 -14.01 5.05 2.70
CA LYS A 254 -14.56 4.59 1.40
C LYS A 254 -14.07 5.35 0.16
N GLU A 255 -13.62 6.58 0.36
CA GLU A 255 -13.02 7.42 -0.68
C GLU A 255 -11.48 7.37 -0.70
N PHE A 256 -10.87 6.47 0.08
CA PHE A 256 -9.42 6.34 0.15
C PHE A 256 -8.80 6.08 -1.23
N GLY A 257 -7.77 6.86 -1.56
CA GLY A 257 -7.06 6.77 -2.84
C GLY A 257 -7.80 7.41 -4.04
N LYS A 258 -9.06 7.84 -3.88
CA LYS A 258 -9.82 8.60 -4.88
C LYS A 258 -9.56 10.10 -4.67
N GLU A 259 -8.38 10.57 -5.01
CA GLU A 259 -8.14 12.02 -5.03
C GLU A 259 -8.73 12.59 -6.31
N VAL A 260 -9.65 13.55 -6.16
CA VAL A 260 -10.12 14.38 -7.27
C VAL A 260 -8.98 15.32 -7.62
N ILE A 261 -8.34 15.10 -8.75
CA ILE A 261 -7.36 16.04 -9.29
C ILE A 261 -8.15 17.29 -9.65
N LYS A 262 -7.95 18.37 -8.89
CA LYS A 262 -8.37 19.70 -9.36
C LYS A 262 -7.55 20.00 -10.61
N PRO A 263 -8.18 20.27 -11.77
CA PRO A 263 -7.42 20.70 -12.93
C PRO A 263 -6.83 22.07 -12.63
N GLU A 264 -5.52 22.13 -12.34
CA GLU A 264 -4.78 23.37 -12.49
C GLU A 264 -4.60 23.65 -13.99
N ALA A 265 -4.94 24.87 -14.39
CA ALA A 265 -4.89 25.33 -15.77
C ALA A 265 -3.45 25.21 -16.34
N PRO A 266 -3.31 24.92 -17.65
CA PRO A 266 -2.01 24.62 -18.24
C PRO A 266 -1.11 25.86 -18.27
N LYS A 267 0.12 25.73 -17.78
CA LYS A 267 1.23 26.65 -18.09
C LYS A 267 2.21 25.95 -19.03
N VAL A 268 2.12 26.36 -20.29
CA VAL A 268 3.13 26.57 -21.35
C VAL A 268 4.33 25.61 -21.43
N GLU A 269 4.46 25.07 -22.64
CA GLU A 269 5.52 24.26 -23.26
C GLU A 269 6.97 24.61 -22.89
N THR A 270 7.83 23.60 -22.85
CA THR A 270 9.12 23.64 -23.55
C THR A 270 9.51 22.26 -24.10
N SER A 271 10.17 22.32 -25.24
CA SER A 271 10.54 21.32 -26.21
C SER A 271 11.59 20.28 -25.78
N GLY A 272 11.31 19.00 -26.08
CA GLY A 272 12.12 18.12 -26.93
C GLY A 272 13.46 17.58 -26.41
N VAL A 273 13.52 16.27 -26.14
CA VAL A 273 14.59 15.36 -26.62
C VAL A 273 13.99 13.96 -26.82
N THR A 274 14.05 13.43 -28.04
CA THR A 274 13.69 12.04 -28.35
C THR A 274 14.82 11.09 -27.96
N SER A 275 14.58 10.18 -27.03
CA SER A 275 15.45 9.03 -26.77
C SER A 275 14.67 7.74 -27.04
N SER A 276 14.92 7.12 -28.18
CA SER A 276 14.31 5.85 -28.57
C SER A 276 15.00 4.69 -27.87
N TYR A 277 14.36 4.12 -26.84
CA TYR A 277 14.72 2.80 -26.30
C TYR A 277 13.49 1.92 -26.28
N VAL A 278 13.64 0.71 -26.83
CA VAL A 278 12.61 -0.32 -26.94
C VAL A 278 12.68 -1.18 -25.66
N TYR A 279 11.58 -1.23 -24.92
CA TYR A 279 11.35 -2.25 -23.89
C TYR A 279 10.41 -3.30 -24.47
N ALA A 280 10.68 -4.57 -24.19
CA ALA A 280 9.78 -5.67 -24.53
C ALA A 280 8.42 -5.46 -23.83
N ASP A 281 7.36 -5.54 -24.62
CA ASP A 281 5.96 -5.58 -24.20
C ASP A 281 5.68 -6.90 -23.48
N ASP A 282 6.12 -7.05 -22.23
CA ASP A 282 5.73 -8.18 -21.39
C ASP A 282 5.35 -7.64 -20.02
N ASP A 283 4.04 -7.35 -19.88
CA ASP A 283 3.27 -7.57 -18.67
C ASP A 283 1.84 -7.01 -18.87
N GLU A 284 1.03 -7.77 -19.60
CA GLU A 284 -0.41 -7.55 -19.76
C GLU A 284 -1.14 -7.88 -18.42
N PHE A 285 -0.86 -7.11 -17.37
CA PHE A 285 -1.61 -7.20 -16.12
C PHE A 285 -3.04 -6.71 -16.35
N SER A 286 -3.98 -7.64 -16.27
CA SER A 286 -5.42 -7.33 -16.26
C SER A 286 -5.82 -6.79 -14.88
N TYR A 287 -6.11 -5.50 -14.80
CA TYR A 287 -6.50 -4.83 -13.55
C TYR A 287 -8.00 -4.94 -13.24
N PRO A 288 -8.39 -4.92 -11.95
CA PRO A 288 -9.79 -4.96 -11.56
C PRO A 288 -10.59 -3.74 -12.05
N PRO A 289 -11.89 -3.89 -12.39
CA PRO A 289 -12.80 -2.78 -12.50
C PRO A 289 -13.08 -2.23 -11.09
N TYR A 290 -13.04 -0.91 -11.00
CA TYR A 290 -13.23 -0.10 -9.79
C TYR A 290 -14.47 -0.47 -8.96
#